data_AF-A0A1R4HAG7-F1
#
_entry.id   AF-A0A1R4HAG7-F1
#
_cell.length_a   1.000
_cell.length_b   1.000
_cell.length_c   1.000
_cell.angle_alpha   90.00
_cell.angle_beta   90.00
_cell.angle_gamma   90.00
#
_symmetry.space_group_name_H-M   'P 1'
#
loop_
_entity.id
_entity.type
_entity.pdbx_description
1 polymer ?
#
loop_
_entity_poly.entity_id
_entity_poly.type
_entity_poly.pdbx_seq_one_letter_code
_entity_poly.pdbx_strand_id
1 'polypeptide(L)'
;MSEIWAERQRRTNQLVRIAAEYIFNQEIVTSEQLYGLCQLTWITKSKKNNNAYIKSTKIPALEHVFQMDFPRMPIEEIAEEVSKILKKPAVKELIISHTGFTNFFKVYRNSSLEWIKKNHKILRPLFEKALQLSNEKQRVELIKKIAKLPSIPTPEDSKEYKEMHAEYLITPVFFALDSRIKFPIINGNQSVKNLLAELKVTDDSLEAKYKAMISLYGTGGINDAADLDQIGKYIIDFVEEGKRKPTKKLLENQPTTGVTELPFKDESDVKSVQQALTIEKRRLHNELTNKLKLYLKNYTLFEGRDDSAMFDVLVENYDENKNDLLIEVKSSSETAHVRMAIGQLYDYWFKLKGKTEPHHLAILLPNPPDKEIKNLLEWRGIGILWFSGNTLKTCCEWLDEFVESE
;
A
#
# COMPACT_ATOMS: atom_id res chain seq x y z
N MET A 1 -7.50 -1.10 4.20
CA MET A 1 -6.57 -2.18 3.79
C MET A 1 -5.31 -1.55 3.22
N SER A 2 -4.24 -1.57 3.97
CA SER A 2 -3.71 -0.40 4.65
C SER A 2 -2.28 -0.15 4.17
N GLU A 3 -1.58 0.91 4.54
CA GLU A 3 -0.17 1.16 4.22
C GLU A 3 0.76 -0.03 4.60
N ILE A 4 0.31 -0.96 5.48
CA ILE A 4 0.88 -2.31 5.66
C ILE A 4 1.05 -3.04 4.33
N TRP A 5 0.11 -2.88 3.39
CA TRP A 5 0.08 -3.55 2.10
C TRP A 5 1.09 -3.00 1.10
N ALA A 6 1.20 -1.66 0.93
CA ALA A 6 2.28 -1.11 0.11
C ALA A 6 3.64 -1.39 0.75
N GLU A 7 3.77 -1.24 2.06
CA GLU A 7 5.04 -1.51 2.73
C GLU A 7 5.40 -3.00 2.66
N ARG A 8 4.41 -3.90 2.74
CA ARG A 8 4.59 -5.32 2.46
C ARG A 8 5.02 -5.56 1.01
N GLN A 9 4.44 -4.87 0.03
CA GLN A 9 4.86 -4.95 -1.37
C GLN A 9 6.31 -4.46 -1.56
N ARG A 10 6.70 -3.37 -0.90
CA ARG A 10 8.05 -2.80 -0.91
C ARG A 10 9.08 -3.74 -0.26
N ARG A 11 8.77 -4.31 0.91
CA ARG A 11 9.59 -5.38 1.53
C ARG A 11 9.68 -6.61 0.64
N THR A 12 8.59 -6.99 -0.03
CA THR A 12 8.60 -8.10 -0.99
C THR A 12 9.49 -7.81 -2.18
N ASN A 13 9.43 -6.60 -2.73
CA ASN A 13 10.32 -6.15 -3.81
C ASN A 13 11.78 -6.25 -3.38
N GLN A 14 12.14 -5.73 -2.21
CA GLN A 14 13.50 -5.82 -1.69
C GLN A 14 13.98 -7.27 -1.54
N LEU A 15 13.17 -8.14 -0.92
CA LEU A 15 13.51 -9.55 -0.73
C LEU A 15 13.68 -10.29 -2.06
N VAL A 16 12.73 -10.13 -2.99
CA VAL A 16 12.76 -10.79 -4.30
C VAL A 16 13.95 -10.31 -5.13
N ARG A 17 14.28 -9.01 -5.10
CA ARG A 17 15.46 -8.48 -5.79
C ARG A 17 16.76 -9.04 -5.23
N ILE A 18 16.91 -9.09 -3.91
CA ILE A 18 18.12 -9.64 -3.28
C ILE A 18 18.27 -11.13 -3.61
N ALA A 19 17.18 -11.90 -3.56
CA ALA A 19 17.16 -13.30 -3.98
C ALA A 19 17.53 -13.47 -5.46
N ALA A 20 16.99 -12.61 -6.33
CA ALA A 20 17.28 -12.65 -7.76
C ALA A 20 18.73 -12.26 -8.08
N GLU A 21 19.30 -11.24 -7.42
CA GLU A 21 20.72 -10.90 -7.52
C GLU A 21 21.60 -12.09 -7.17
N TYR A 22 21.26 -12.83 -6.10
CA TYR A 22 21.96 -14.05 -5.73
C TYR A 22 21.85 -15.16 -6.80
N ILE A 23 20.65 -15.39 -7.33
CA ILE A 23 20.42 -16.39 -8.37
C ILE A 23 21.20 -16.05 -9.66
N PHE A 24 21.09 -14.82 -10.15
CA PHE A 24 21.70 -14.42 -11.42
C PHE A 24 23.22 -14.19 -11.35
N ASN A 25 23.80 -14.16 -10.14
CA ASN A 25 25.25 -14.21 -9.96
C ASN A 25 25.82 -15.65 -10.00
N GLN A 26 24.97 -16.69 -10.07
CA GLN A 26 25.40 -18.07 -10.25
C GLN A 26 25.57 -18.41 -11.73
N GLU A 27 26.44 -19.37 -12.03
CA GLU A 27 26.67 -19.84 -13.41
C GLU A 27 25.41 -20.49 -14.01
N ILE A 28 24.66 -21.23 -13.18
CA ILE A 28 23.48 -21.99 -13.57
C ILE A 28 22.29 -21.50 -12.77
N VAL A 29 21.26 -21.03 -13.48
CA VAL A 29 19.96 -20.65 -12.92
C VAL A 29 18.95 -21.75 -13.22
N THR A 30 18.32 -22.32 -12.19
CA THR A 30 17.37 -23.42 -12.34
C THR A 30 15.93 -22.94 -12.56
N SER A 31 15.03 -23.83 -12.99
CA SER A 31 13.61 -23.51 -13.14
C SER A 31 12.93 -23.33 -11.79
N GLU A 32 13.36 -24.12 -10.81
CA GLU A 32 12.94 -24.08 -9.43
C GLU A 32 13.28 -22.73 -8.80
N GLN A 33 14.47 -22.18 -9.06
CA GLN A 33 14.85 -20.84 -8.60
C GLN A 33 13.92 -19.74 -9.15
N LEU A 34 13.61 -19.77 -10.46
CA LEU A 34 12.65 -18.83 -11.06
C LEU A 34 11.24 -18.99 -10.46
N TYR A 35 10.82 -20.23 -10.23
CA TYR A 35 9.57 -20.53 -9.56
C TYR A 35 9.56 -20.00 -8.11
N GLY A 36 10.65 -20.16 -7.37
CA GLY A 36 10.85 -19.62 -6.03
C GLY A 36 10.69 -18.09 -5.99
N LEU A 37 11.24 -17.37 -6.97
CA LEU A 37 11.03 -15.92 -7.09
C LEU A 37 9.55 -15.57 -7.30
N CYS A 38 8.81 -16.34 -8.10
CA CYS A 38 7.36 -16.18 -8.20
C CYS A 38 6.67 -16.44 -6.85
N GLN A 39 7.02 -17.54 -6.18
CA GLN A 39 6.41 -17.95 -4.92
C GLN A 39 6.63 -16.94 -3.78
N LEU A 40 7.75 -16.22 -3.77
CA LEU A 40 8.01 -15.14 -2.80
C LEU A 40 6.99 -14.00 -2.90
N THR A 41 6.31 -13.84 -4.04
CA THR A 41 5.22 -12.88 -4.19
C THR A 41 3.89 -13.40 -3.67
N TRP A 42 3.78 -14.67 -3.30
CA TRP A 42 2.51 -15.30 -2.97
C TRP A 42 2.14 -15.16 -1.50
N ILE A 43 0.83 -15.16 -1.25
CA ILE A 43 0.23 -15.30 0.06
C ILE A 43 -0.85 -16.37 0.00
N THR A 44 -1.28 -16.85 1.17
CA THR A 44 -2.43 -17.76 1.27
C THR A 44 -3.40 -17.20 2.29
N LYS A 45 -4.67 -17.01 1.90
CA LYS A 45 -5.74 -16.66 2.85
C LYS A 45 -5.90 -17.77 3.89
N SER A 46 -5.71 -17.44 5.16
CA SER A 46 -6.01 -18.30 6.31
C SER A 46 -7.02 -17.60 7.20
N LYS A 47 -8.08 -18.30 7.61
CA LYS A 47 -9.14 -17.75 8.48
C LYS A 47 -8.74 -17.67 9.96
N LYS A 48 -7.60 -18.23 10.37
CA LYS A 48 -7.24 -18.41 11.79
C LYS A 48 -5.83 -17.92 12.16
N ASN A 49 -4.95 -17.65 11.20
CA ASN A 49 -3.57 -17.26 11.51
C ASN A 49 -2.94 -16.51 10.32
N ASN A 50 -2.62 -15.23 10.53
CA ASN A 50 -2.01 -14.35 9.52
C ASN A 50 -0.61 -14.80 9.07
N ASN A 51 0.02 -15.75 9.78
CA ASN A 51 1.36 -16.29 9.48
C ASN A 51 1.35 -17.63 8.74
N ALA A 52 0.18 -18.22 8.44
CA ALA A 52 0.09 -19.53 7.79
C ALA A 52 0.75 -19.57 6.39
N TYR A 53 0.82 -18.42 5.71
CA TYR A 53 1.50 -18.33 4.42
C TYR A 53 3.03 -18.45 4.54
N ILE A 54 3.65 -18.10 5.67
CA ILE A 54 5.10 -18.21 5.86
C ILE A 54 5.54 -19.66 5.64
N LYS A 55 4.88 -20.60 6.34
CA LYS A 55 5.17 -22.04 6.22
C LYS A 55 4.76 -22.64 4.88
N SER A 56 3.66 -22.18 4.30
CA SER A 56 3.08 -22.81 3.09
C SER A 56 3.52 -22.19 1.76
N THR A 57 4.18 -21.03 1.79
CA THR A 57 4.63 -20.32 0.58
C THR A 57 6.03 -19.74 0.74
N LYS A 58 6.30 -18.93 1.77
CA LYS A 58 7.61 -18.25 1.91
C LYS A 58 8.76 -19.23 2.11
N ILE A 59 8.66 -20.15 3.07
CA ILE A 59 9.74 -21.12 3.35
C ILE A 59 10.01 -21.99 2.11
N PRO A 60 9.01 -22.63 1.47
CA PRO A 60 9.23 -23.35 0.22
C PRO A 60 9.83 -22.50 -0.91
N ALA A 61 9.47 -21.21 -0.98
CA ALA A 61 10.05 -20.31 -1.96
C ALA A 61 11.55 -20.07 -1.70
N LEU A 62 11.94 -19.90 -0.43
CA LEU A 62 13.34 -19.76 -0.03
C LEU A 62 14.12 -21.06 -0.30
N GLU A 63 13.52 -22.23 -0.01
CA GLU A 63 14.10 -23.54 -0.36
C GLU A 63 14.40 -23.64 -1.85
N HIS A 64 13.46 -23.26 -2.70
CA HIS A 64 13.66 -23.22 -4.15
C HIS A 64 14.72 -22.19 -4.61
N VAL A 65 14.74 -20.99 -4.03
CA VAL A 65 15.71 -19.93 -4.37
C VAL A 65 17.14 -20.33 -4.00
N PHE A 66 17.32 -20.84 -2.78
CA PHE A 66 18.63 -21.17 -2.23
C PHE A 66 19.06 -22.61 -2.50
N GLN A 67 18.18 -23.44 -3.07
CA GLN A 67 18.41 -24.86 -3.34
C GLN A 67 18.82 -25.61 -2.07
N MET A 68 18.10 -25.32 -0.99
CA MET A 68 18.31 -25.89 0.34
C MET A 68 16.99 -26.42 0.88
N ASP A 69 17.06 -27.41 1.77
CA ASP A 69 15.91 -27.90 2.52
C ASP A 69 15.94 -27.29 3.92
N PHE A 70 14.80 -26.78 4.41
CA PHE A 70 14.67 -26.20 5.74
C PHE A 70 13.68 -27.02 6.59
N PRO A 71 13.97 -28.30 6.88
CA PRO A 71 13.00 -29.19 7.49
C PRO A 71 12.72 -28.77 8.94
N ARG A 72 11.51 -28.22 9.17
CA ARG A 72 11.00 -27.83 10.49
C ARG A 72 11.82 -26.74 11.20
N MET A 73 12.66 -26.01 10.47
CA MET A 73 13.40 -24.88 11.03
C MET A 73 12.47 -23.69 11.32
N PRO A 74 12.63 -22.98 12.46
CA PRO A 74 12.01 -21.69 12.70
C PRO A 74 12.43 -20.65 11.64
N ILE A 75 11.57 -19.67 11.36
CA ILE A 75 11.85 -18.67 10.32
C ILE A 75 13.05 -17.79 10.68
N GLU A 76 13.32 -17.61 11.97
CA GLU A 76 14.46 -16.86 12.50
C GLU A 76 15.79 -17.56 12.18
N GLU A 77 15.84 -18.88 12.31
CA GLU A 77 17.02 -19.68 11.95
C GLU A 77 17.23 -19.72 10.44
N ILE A 78 16.15 -19.86 9.67
CA ILE A 78 16.21 -19.76 8.20
C ILE A 78 16.73 -18.37 7.78
N ALA A 79 16.26 -17.32 8.43
CA ALA A 79 16.72 -15.95 8.18
C ALA A 79 18.21 -15.79 8.48
N GLU A 80 18.69 -16.38 9.57
CA GLU A 80 20.12 -16.41 9.92
C GLU A 80 20.96 -17.08 8.83
N GLU A 81 20.59 -18.30 8.42
CA GLU A 81 21.31 -19.06 7.39
C GLU A 81 21.32 -18.35 6.04
N VAL A 82 20.15 -17.88 5.59
CA VAL A 82 20.05 -17.12 4.33
C VAL A 82 20.88 -15.83 4.37
N SER A 83 20.90 -15.12 5.50
CA SER A 83 21.70 -13.91 5.63
C SER A 83 23.21 -14.16 5.53
N LYS A 84 23.69 -15.31 6.02
CA LYS A 84 25.09 -15.75 5.91
C LYS A 84 25.43 -16.06 4.45
N ILE A 85 24.56 -16.79 3.74
CA ILE A 85 24.72 -17.12 2.32
C ILE A 85 24.83 -15.83 1.49
N LEU A 86 23.92 -14.89 1.72
CA LEU A 86 23.86 -13.62 1.01
C LEU A 86 24.93 -12.62 1.46
N LYS A 87 25.61 -12.86 2.59
CA LYS A 87 26.52 -11.91 3.27
C LYS A 87 25.86 -10.54 3.50
N LYS A 88 24.56 -10.53 3.79
CA LYS A 88 23.75 -9.32 3.99
C LYS A 88 22.89 -9.45 5.27
N PRO A 89 23.36 -8.98 6.44
CA PRO A 89 22.63 -9.11 7.70
C PRO A 89 21.25 -8.46 7.70
N ALA A 90 21.07 -7.36 6.95
CA ALA A 90 19.79 -6.66 6.82
C ALA A 90 18.66 -7.52 6.21
N VAL A 91 18.99 -8.62 5.53
CA VAL A 91 17.99 -9.53 4.94
C VAL A 91 17.20 -10.30 6.00
N LYS A 92 17.75 -10.47 7.21
CA LYS A 92 17.06 -11.20 8.29
C LYS A 92 15.68 -10.64 8.56
N GLU A 93 15.62 -9.31 8.71
CA GLU A 93 14.37 -8.60 8.97
C GLU A 93 13.37 -8.75 7.82
N LEU A 94 13.84 -8.75 6.57
CA LEU A 94 12.96 -8.98 5.40
C LEU A 94 12.38 -10.39 5.35
N ILE A 95 13.13 -11.39 5.81
CA ILE A 95 12.68 -12.79 5.84
C ILE A 95 11.67 -13.00 6.97
N ILE A 96 11.95 -12.47 8.16
CA ILE A 96 11.09 -12.59 9.35
C ILE A 96 9.79 -11.81 9.15
N SER A 97 9.88 -10.59 8.60
CA SER A 97 8.73 -9.71 8.43
C SER A 97 7.74 -10.20 7.36
N HIS A 98 6.58 -9.55 7.28
CA HIS A 98 5.55 -9.93 6.31
C HIS A 98 5.94 -9.54 4.88
N THR A 99 5.96 -10.54 3.96
CA THR A 99 6.16 -10.33 2.51
C THR A 99 5.16 -11.17 1.69
N GLY A 100 5.19 -11.05 0.37
CA GLY A 100 4.18 -11.55 -0.55
C GLY A 100 2.94 -10.65 -0.62
N PHE A 101 2.21 -10.67 -1.72
CA PHE A 101 1.00 -9.86 -1.94
C PHE A 101 -0.02 -10.52 -2.89
N THR A 102 0.34 -11.59 -3.59
CA THR A 102 -0.54 -12.26 -4.55
C THR A 102 -1.19 -13.50 -3.92
N ASN A 103 -2.51 -13.50 -3.75
CA ASN A 103 -3.23 -14.72 -3.36
C ASN A 103 -3.36 -15.67 -4.55
N PHE A 104 -2.24 -16.33 -4.91
CA PHE A 104 -2.15 -17.16 -6.11
C PHE A 104 -2.94 -18.46 -5.96
N PHE A 105 -3.74 -18.76 -6.98
CA PHE A 105 -4.73 -19.84 -6.92
C PHE A 105 -4.05 -21.21 -6.81
N LYS A 106 -4.47 -22.01 -5.82
CA LYS A 106 -3.79 -23.26 -5.44
C LYS A 106 -3.67 -24.25 -6.59
N VAL A 107 -4.69 -24.35 -7.45
CA VAL A 107 -4.74 -25.29 -8.58
C VAL A 107 -3.59 -25.06 -9.55
N TYR A 108 -3.15 -23.81 -9.75
CA TYR A 108 -2.09 -23.50 -10.69
C TYR A 108 -0.68 -23.54 -10.08
N ARG A 109 -0.50 -23.78 -8.78
CA ARG A 109 0.83 -23.74 -8.15
C ARG A 109 1.77 -24.77 -8.77
N ASN A 110 1.35 -26.04 -8.81
CA ASN A 110 2.15 -27.12 -9.39
C ASN A 110 2.25 -26.98 -10.92
N SER A 111 1.15 -26.64 -11.60
CA SER A 111 1.17 -26.37 -13.05
C SER A 111 2.13 -25.25 -13.43
N SER A 112 2.26 -24.22 -12.58
CA SER A 112 3.18 -23.11 -12.83
C SER A 112 4.64 -23.54 -12.78
N LEU A 113 5.01 -24.45 -11.86
CA LEU A 113 6.37 -25.00 -11.82
C LEU A 113 6.69 -25.76 -13.11
N GLU A 114 5.80 -26.68 -13.52
CA GLU A 114 5.99 -27.45 -14.75
C GLU A 114 5.99 -26.56 -16.00
N TRP A 115 5.13 -25.54 -16.03
CA TRP A 115 5.12 -24.56 -17.09
C TRP A 115 6.42 -23.75 -17.13
N ILE A 116 6.96 -23.34 -15.98
CA ILE A 116 8.27 -22.65 -15.92
C ILE A 116 9.38 -23.57 -16.43
N LYS A 117 9.41 -24.85 -16.04
CA LYS A 117 10.38 -25.83 -16.55
C LYS A 117 10.35 -25.94 -18.07
N LYS A 118 9.16 -26.08 -18.64
CA LYS A 118 8.97 -26.17 -20.11
C LYS A 118 9.39 -24.89 -20.84
N ASN A 119 9.21 -23.73 -20.22
CA ASN A 119 9.49 -22.42 -20.82
C ASN A 119 10.79 -21.77 -20.33
N HIS A 120 11.64 -22.49 -19.58
CA HIS A 120 12.77 -21.93 -18.85
C HIS A 120 13.72 -21.10 -19.73
N LYS A 121 14.04 -21.61 -20.93
CA LYS A 121 14.93 -20.92 -21.89
C LYS A 121 14.41 -19.55 -22.30
N ILE A 122 13.09 -19.37 -22.35
CA ILE A 122 12.45 -18.10 -22.69
C ILE A 122 12.33 -17.23 -21.44
N LEU A 123 11.97 -17.81 -20.29
CA LEU A 123 11.69 -17.06 -19.06
C LEU A 123 12.94 -16.51 -18.38
N ARG A 124 14.03 -17.29 -18.29
CA ARG A 124 15.28 -16.86 -17.66
C ARG A 124 15.73 -15.47 -18.10
N PRO A 125 15.92 -15.17 -19.41
CA PRO A 125 16.35 -13.85 -19.85
C PRO A 125 15.30 -12.74 -19.61
N LEU A 126 14.02 -13.08 -19.43
CA LEU A 126 12.99 -12.08 -19.08
C LEU A 126 13.10 -11.67 -17.61
N PHE A 127 13.32 -12.62 -16.70
CA PHE A 127 13.53 -12.34 -15.27
C PHE A 127 14.80 -11.51 -15.05
N GLU A 128 15.89 -11.86 -15.73
CA GLU A 128 17.14 -11.09 -15.66
C GLU A 128 16.94 -9.65 -16.15
N LYS A 129 16.23 -9.47 -17.27
CA LYS A 129 15.88 -8.14 -17.78
C LYS A 129 14.95 -7.38 -16.83
N ALA A 130 14.02 -8.05 -16.15
CA ALA A 130 13.15 -7.44 -15.17
C ALA A 130 13.94 -6.89 -13.97
N LEU A 131 14.96 -7.63 -13.51
CA LEU A 131 15.86 -7.18 -12.44
C LEU A 131 16.66 -5.92 -12.83
N GLN A 132 17.00 -5.78 -14.11
CA GLN A 132 17.81 -4.68 -14.66
C GLN A 132 16.98 -3.49 -15.20
N LEU A 133 15.67 -3.45 -14.92
CA LEU A 133 14.80 -2.38 -15.41
C LEU A 133 15.24 -1.00 -14.90
N SER A 134 15.44 -0.08 -15.84
CA SER A 134 15.88 1.29 -15.58
C SER A 134 14.93 2.35 -16.16
N ASN A 135 14.18 2.02 -17.21
CA ASN A 135 13.32 2.98 -17.92
C ASN A 135 12.05 2.33 -18.49
N GLU A 136 11.09 3.16 -18.88
CA GLU A 136 9.78 2.74 -19.38
C GLU A 136 9.86 1.91 -20.67
N LYS A 137 10.74 2.30 -21.61
CA LYS A 137 10.91 1.57 -22.89
C LYS A 137 11.26 0.10 -22.66
N GLN A 138 12.12 -0.19 -21.68
CA GLN A 138 12.45 -1.57 -21.29
C GLN A 138 11.24 -2.32 -20.71
N ARG A 139 10.41 -1.65 -19.89
CA ARG A 139 9.20 -2.26 -19.32
C ARG A 139 8.17 -2.60 -20.40
N VAL A 140 7.95 -1.69 -21.34
CA VAL A 140 7.06 -1.93 -22.50
C VAL A 140 7.56 -3.09 -23.36
N GLU A 141 8.88 -3.20 -23.57
CA GLU A 141 9.47 -4.35 -24.30
C GLU A 141 9.20 -5.68 -23.56
N LEU A 142 9.35 -5.71 -22.23
CA LEU A 142 9.03 -6.89 -21.43
C LEU A 142 7.55 -7.25 -21.53
N ILE A 143 6.63 -6.28 -21.45
CA ILE A 143 5.19 -6.53 -21.60
C ILE A 143 4.86 -7.16 -22.95
N LYS A 144 5.46 -6.67 -24.04
CA LYS A 144 5.31 -7.27 -25.38
C LYS A 144 5.79 -8.71 -25.43
N LYS A 145 6.80 -9.07 -24.65
CA LYS A 145 7.32 -10.45 -24.56
C LYS A 145 6.43 -11.33 -23.70
N ILE A 146 5.90 -10.81 -22.59
CA ILE A 146 4.94 -11.50 -21.74
C ILE A 146 3.68 -11.85 -22.52
N ALA A 147 3.17 -10.92 -23.34
CA ALA A 147 1.97 -11.11 -24.15
C ALA A 147 2.09 -12.26 -25.18
N LYS A 148 3.31 -12.72 -25.47
CA LYS A 148 3.60 -13.83 -26.40
C LYS A 148 3.83 -15.16 -25.69
N LEU A 149 3.83 -15.19 -24.36
CA LEU A 149 4.03 -16.41 -23.60
C LEU A 149 2.78 -17.30 -23.70
N PRO A 150 2.95 -18.63 -23.75
CA PRO A 150 1.82 -19.55 -23.76
C PRO A 150 1.06 -19.48 -22.43
N SER A 151 -0.25 -19.74 -22.46
CA SER A 151 -1.05 -19.86 -21.25
C SER A 151 -0.55 -20.99 -20.33
N ILE A 152 -0.91 -20.91 -19.05
CA ILE A 152 -0.62 -21.92 -18.04
C ILE A 152 -1.86 -22.83 -17.91
N PRO A 153 -1.78 -24.11 -18.28
CA PRO A 153 -2.91 -25.03 -18.17
C PRO A 153 -3.16 -25.44 -16.71
N THR A 154 -4.40 -25.83 -16.39
CA THR A 154 -4.69 -26.58 -15.16
C THR A 154 -3.99 -27.94 -15.19
N PRO A 155 -3.82 -28.61 -14.02
CA PRO A 155 -3.32 -29.98 -13.98
C PRO A 155 -4.16 -30.94 -14.83
N GLU A 156 -3.54 -31.96 -15.41
CA GLU A 156 -4.23 -32.95 -16.28
C GLU A 156 -5.36 -33.70 -15.56
N ASP A 157 -5.25 -33.85 -14.23
CA ASP A 157 -6.24 -34.48 -13.35
C ASP A 157 -7.32 -33.52 -12.83
N SER A 158 -7.31 -32.26 -13.29
CA SER A 158 -8.32 -31.28 -12.90
C SER A 158 -9.71 -31.61 -13.47
N LYS A 159 -10.76 -31.37 -12.68
CA LYS A 159 -12.16 -31.61 -13.08
C LYS A 159 -12.60 -30.82 -14.32
N GLU A 160 -11.90 -29.73 -14.65
CA GLU A 160 -12.21 -28.85 -15.78
C GLU A 160 -10.89 -28.27 -16.33
N TYR A 161 -10.60 -28.48 -17.61
CA TYR A 161 -9.43 -27.88 -18.26
C TYR A 161 -9.66 -26.38 -18.39
N LYS A 162 -8.79 -25.59 -17.75
CA LYS A 162 -8.75 -24.13 -17.90
C LYS A 162 -7.34 -23.67 -18.15
N GLU A 163 -7.25 -22.54 -18.84
CA GLU A 163 -5.98 -21.87 -19.07
C GLU A 163 -5.96 -20.55 -18.32
N MET A 164 -4.83 -20.28 -17.67
CA MET A 164 -4.55 -19.01 -17.03
C MET A 164 -3.54 -18.24 -17.88
N HIS A 165 -3.84 -16.97 -18.13
CA HIS A 165 -2.92 -16.09 -18.83
C HIS A 165 -1.58 -15.96 -18.08
N ALA A 166 -0.46 -15.98 -18.82
CA ALA A 166 0.88 -15.98 -18.24
C ALA A 166 1.18 -14.72 -17.41
N GLU A 167 0.63 -13.56 -17.79
CA GLU A 167 0.77 -12.30 -17.07
C GLU A 167 0.29 -12.39 -15.61
N TYR A 168 -0.64 -13.31 -15.28
CA TYR A 168 -1.17 -13.47 -13.93
C TYR A 168 -0.12 -14.06 -12.96
N LEU A 169 0.86 -14.79 -13.51
CA LEU A 169 2.00 -15.32 -12.77
C LEU A 169 3.21 -14.37 -12.87
N ILE A 170 3.44 -13.78 -14.05
CA ILE A 170 4.68 -13.06 -14.36
C ILE A 170 4.67 -11.59 -13.91
N THR A 171 3.55 -10.87 -14.04
CA THR A 171 3.52 -9.44 -13.67
C THR A 171 3.71 -9.20 -12.17
N PRO A 172 3.23 -10.05 -11.23
CA PRO A 172 3.57 -9.91 -9.82
C PRO A 172 5.07 -10.03 -9.52
N VAL A 173 5.78 -10.98 -10.12
CA VAL A 173 7.22 -11.12 -9.88
C VAL A 173 8.01 -10.01 -10.57
N PHE A 174 7.55 -9.49 -11.70
CA PHE A 174 8.22 -8.38 -12.37
C PHE A 174 8.01 -7.05 -11.63
N PHE A 175 6.84 -6.84 -11.03
CA PHE A 175 6.64 -5.80 -10.01
C PHE A 175 7.69 -5.91 -8.90
N ALA A 176 7.92 -7.12 -8.39
CA ALA A 176 8.85 -7.35 -7.29
C ALA A 176 10.32 -7.28 -7.71
N LEU A 177 10.65 -7.41 -8.99
CA LEU A 177 12.02 -7.29 -9.52
C LEU A 177 12.39 -5.86 -9.94
N ASP A 178 11.41 -5.04 -10.31
CA ASP A 178 11.65 -3.67 -10.75
C ASP A 178 12.16 -2.78 -9.61
N SER A 179 13.40 -2.30 -9.74
CA SER A 179 14.04 -1.43 -8.75
C SER A 179 13.29 -0.14 -8.44
N ARG A 180 12.44 0.33 -9.35
CA ARG A 180 11.65 1.57 -9.20
C ARG A 180 10.18 1.31 -8.88
N ILE A 181 9.75 0.03 -8.81
CA ILE A 181 8.36 -0.36 -8.55
C ILE A 181 7.39 0.32 -9.54
N LYS A 182 7.77 0.44 -10.82
CA LYS A 182 6.95 1.06 -11.89
C LYS A 182 6.34 0.03 -12.84
N PHE A 183 6.43 -1.25 -12.49
CA PHE A 183 5.86 -2.34 -13.26
C PHE A 183 4.52 -2.77 -12.61
N PRO A 184 3.36 -2.34 -13.11
CA PRO A 184 2.06 -2.65 -12.51
C PRO A 184 1.75 -4.15 -12.52
N ILE A 185 0.98 -4.57 -11.53
CA ILE A 185 0.46 -5.94 -11.43
C ILE A 185 -0.78 -6.04 -12.33
N ILE A 186 -0.72 -6.89 -13.36
CA ILE A 186 -1.82 -7.17 -14.28
C ILE A 186 -2.21 -8.65 -14.11
N ASN A 187 -3.18 -8.90 -13.22
CA ASN A 187 -3.61 -10.25 -12.88
C ASN A 187 -5.13 -10.41 -12.86
N GLY A 188 -5.59 -11.63 -12.58
CA GLY A 188 -7.03 -11.95 -12.51
C GLY A 188 -7.76 -11.45 -11.26
N ASN A 189 -7.15 -10.63 -10.41
CA ASN A 189 -7.79 -10.08 -9.20
C ASN A 189 -8.92 -9.13 -9.58
N GLN A 190 -10.01 -9.16 -8.81
CA GLN A 190 -11.19 -8.33 -9.06
C GLN A 190 -10.87 -6.83 -9.01
N SER A 191 -9.98 -6.37 -8.13
CA SER A 191 -9.57 -4.96 -8.09
C SER A 191 -8.88 -4.52 -9.38
N VAL A 192 -7.99 -5.35 -9.92
CA VAL A 192 -7.31 -5.08 -11.20
C VAL A 192 -8.31 -5.13 -12.35
N LYS A 193 -9.22 -6.10 -12.38
CA LYS A 193 -10.28 -6.17 -13.40
C LYS A 193 -11.19 -4.94 -13.38
N ASN A 194 -11.60 -4.49 -12.20
CA ASN A 194 -12.39 -3.28 -12.04
C ASN A 194 -11.61 -2.07 -12.55
N LEU A 195 -10.33 -1.93 -12.16
CA LEU A 195 -9.47 -0.86 -12.65
C LEU A 195 -9.37 -0.83 -14.19
N LEU A 196 -9.15 -1.98 -14.83
CA LEU A 196 -9.07 -2.06 -16.30
C LEU A 196 -10.41 -1.75 -16.98
N ALA A 197 -11.53 -2.09 -16.34
CA ALA A 197 -12.87 -1.76 -16.84
C ALA A 197 -13.15 -0.26 -16.76
N GLU A 198 -12.79 0.38 -15.66
CA GLU A 198 -12.92 1.84 -15.49
C GLU A 198 -12.01 2.61 -16.46
N LEU A 199 -10.81 2.07 -16.73
CA LEU A 199 -9.91 2.58 -17.76
C LEU A 199 -10.35 2.24 -19.19
N LYS A 200 -11.43 1.47 -19.37
CA LYS A 200 -12.00 1.05 -20.66
C LYS A 200 -11.03 0.27 -21.56
N VAL A 201 -10.16 -0.54 -20.95
CA VAL A 201 -9.12 -1.34 -21.64
C VAL A 201 -9.21 -2.85 -21.32
N THR A 202 -10.34 -3.32 -20.79
CA THR A 202 -10.54 -4.73 -20.38
C THR A 202 -10.25 -5.73 -21.50
N ASP A 203 -10.72 -5.44 -22.71
CA ASP A 203 -10.61 -6.33 -23.87
C ASP A 203 -9.40 -6.01 -24.75
N ASP A 204 -8.62 -4.99 -24.38
CA ASP A 204 -7.44 -4.59 -25.14
C ASP A 204 -6.23 -5.49 -24.89
N SER A 205 -5.21 -5.29 -25.74
CA SER A 205 -3.90 -5.93 -25.60
C SER A 205 -3.26 -5.67 -24.23
N LEU A 206 -2.38 -6.59 -23.80
CA LEU A 206 -1.61 -6.42 -22.55
C LEU A 206 -0.77 -5.14 -22.54
N GLU A 207 -0.29 -4.70 -23.71
CA GLU A 207 0.44 -3.42 -23.85
C GLU A 207 -0.46 -2.21 -23.58
N ALA A 208 -1.69 -2.21 -24.11
CA ALA A 208 -2.65 -1.14 -23.88
C ALA A 208 -3.07 -1.08 -22.40
N LYS A 209 -3.35 -2.24 -21.78
CA LYS A 209 -3.62 -2.37 -20.34
C LYS A 209 -2.48 -1.80 -19.50
N TYR A 210 -1.24 -2.15 -19.83
CA TYR A 210 -0.05 -1.62 -19.17
C TYR A 210 0.04 -0.09 -19.28
N LYS A 211 -0.10 0.46 -20.51
CA LYS A 211 -0.01 1.91 -20.74
C LYS A 211 -1.08 2.69 -19.98
N ALA A 212 -2.31 2.19 -19.96
CA ALA A 212 -3.41 2.82 -19.23
C ALA A 212 -3.19 2.82 -17.71
N MET A 213 -2.61 1.75 -17.16
CA MET A 213 -2.28 1.71 -15.73
C MET A 213 -1.16 2.69 -15.36
N ILE A 214 -0.08 2.77 -16.15
CA ILE A 214 1.04 3.67 -15.84
C ILE A 214 0.71 5.15 -16.08
N SER A 215 -0.29 5.47 -16.91
CA SER A 215 -0.74 6.88 -17.08
C SER A 215 -1.36 7.48 -15.83
N LEU A 216 -1.69 6.65 -14.83
CA LEU A 216 -2.15 7.10 -13.52
C LEU A 216 -1.01 7.57 -12.62
N TYR A 217 0.24 7.24 -12.93
CA TYR A 217 1.38 7.71 -12.14
C TYR A 217 1.51 9.23 -12.19
N GLY A 218 1.72 9.85 -11.02
CA GLY A 218 1.76 11.30 -10.87
C GLY A 218 0.37 11.94 -10.72
N THR A 219 -0.71 11.15 -10.69
CA THR A 219 -2.07 11.64 -10.43
C THR A 219 -2.51 11.23 -9.03
N GLY A 220 -3.16 12.13 -8.28
CA GLY A 220 -3.79 11.81 -6.99
C GLY A 220 -2.87 11.22 -5.91
N GLY A 221 -1.56 11.50 -5.96
CA GLY A 221 -0.56 10.94 -5.03
C GLY A 221 -0.10 9.52 -5.36
N ILE A 222 -0.49 8.97 -6.51
CA ILE A 222 -0.03 7.67 -7.00
C ILE A 222 1.38 7.83 -7.54
N ASN A 223 2.39 7.49 -6.74
CA ASN A 223 3.78 7.62 -7.17
C ASN A 223 4.24 6.41 -7.94
N ASP A 224 3.79 5.20 -7.61
CA ASP A 224 4.29 3.98 -8.23
C ASP A 224 3.25 2.84 -8.29
N ALA A 225 3.69 1.65 -8.71
CA ALA A 225 2.81 0.50 -8.87
C ALA A 225 2.25 -0.02 -7.53
N ALA A 226 2.94 0.20 -6.40
CA ALA A 226 2.45 -0.25 -5.11
C ALA A 226 1.30 0.66 -4.65
N ASP A 227 1.44 1.98 -4.84
CA ASP A 227 0.37 2.94 -4.58
C ASP A 227 -0.84 2.66 -5.47
N LEU A 228 -0.61 2.34 -6.75
CA LEU A 228 -1.67 1.99 -7.70
C LEU A 228 -2.46 0.73 -7.29
N ASP A 229 -1.79 -0.29 -6.75
CA ASP A 229 -2.45 -1.53 -6.31
C ASP A 229 -3.40 -1.30 -5.12
N GLN A 230 -3.17 -0.25 -4.30
CA GLN A 230 -4.04 0.09 -3.17
C GLN A 230 -5.37 0.71 -3.59
N ILE A 231 -5.38 1.49 -4.66
CA ILE A 231 -6.52 2.35 -5.01
C ILE A 231 -7.55 1.68 -5.94
N GLY A 232 -7.36 0.42 -6.32
CA GLY A 232 -8.14 -0.24 -7.38
C GLY A 232 -9.67 -0.27 -7.20
N LYS A 233 -10.19 0.03 -6.00
CA LYS A 233 -11.64 0.18 -5.73
C LYS A 233 -12.15 1.62 -5.79
N TYR A 234 -11.27 2.60 -5.73
CA TYR A 234 -11.59 4.02 -5.64
C TYR A 234 -11.15 4.78 -6.88
N ILE A 235 -10.84 4.11 -7.99
CA ILE A 235 -10.26 4.77 -9.16
C ILE A 235 -11.11 5.94 -9.68
N ILE A 236 -12.44 5.87 -9.56
CA ILE A 236 -13.37 6.96 -9.91
C ILE A 236 -13.09 8.23 -9.08
N ASP A 237 -12.63 8.10 -7.83
CA ASP A 237 -12.27 9.22 -6.97
C ASP A 237 -10.90 9.83 -7.33
N PHE A 238 -10.09 9.15 -8.17
CA PHE A 238 -8.72 9.52 -8.56
C PHE A 238 -8.60 9.97 -10.03
N VAL A 239 -9.51 9.53 -10.92
CA VAL A 239 -9.45 9.81 -12.36
C VAL A 239 -10.40 10.94 -12.73
N GLU A 240 -9.89 11.89 -13.53
CA GLU A 240 -10.70 12.95 -14.11
C GLU A 240 -11.43 12.42 -15.36
N GLU A 241 -12.74 12.18 -15.24
CA GLU A 241 -13.58 11.75 -16.36
C GLU A 241 -14.53 12.88 -16.79
N GLY A 242 -14.24 13.50 -17.94
CA GLY A 242 -15.05 14.57 -18.52
C GLY A 242 -15.12 15.82 -17.64
N LYS A 243 -16.26 16.05 -16.97
CA LYS A 243 -16.49 17.21 -16.07
C LYS A 243 -16.32 16.89 -14.58
N ARG A 244 -16.11 15.61 -14.20
CA ARG A 244 -15.95 15.20 -12.80
C ARG A 244 -14.49 15.36 -12.38
N LYS A 245 -14.25 16.24 -11.40
CA LYS A 245 -12.93 16.40 -10.78
C LYS A 245 -12.67 15.27 -9.76
N PRO A 246 -11.42 14.83 -9.59
CA PRO A 246 -11.04 13.86 -8.55
C PRO A 246 -11.40 14.38 -7.16
N THR A 247 -12.02 13.54 -6.34
CA THR A 247 -12.53 13.90 -5.00
C THR A 247 -11.57 13.55 -3.87
N LYS A 248 -10.65 12.59 -4.10
CA LYS A 248 -9.69 12.10 -3.10
C LYS A 248 -8.27 12.08 -3.65
N LYS A 249 -7.30 11.99 -2.73
CA LYS A 249 -5.91 11.61 -3.02
C LYS A 249 -5.32 10.80 -1.85
N LEU A 250 -4.22 10.10 -2.10
CA LEU A 250 -3.43 9.48 -1.04
C LEU A 250 -2.83 10.56 -0.15
N LEU A 251 -2.83 10.35 1.18
CA LEU A 251 -2.31 11.33 2.13
C LEU A 251 -0.79 11.51 1.96
N GLU A 252 -0.37 12.72 1.59
CA GLU A 252 1.05 13.08 1.40
C GLU A 252 1.67 13.77 2.63
N ASN A 253 3.00 13.78 2.72
CA ASN A 253 3.68 14.54 3.78
C ASN A 253 3.55 16.03 3.50
N GLN A 254 3.15 16.80 4.51
CA GLN A 254 3.08 18.24 4.37
C GLN A 254 4.41 18.91 4.77
N PRO A 255 4.92 19.87 3.97
CA PRO A 255 6.15 20.58 4.29
C PRO A 255 6.02 21.34 5.62
N THR A 256 7.04 21.22 6.48
CA THR A 256 7.10 21.87 7.79
C THR A 256 7.88 23.20 7.77
N THR A 257 8.70 23.42 6.74
CA THR A 257 9.56 24.61 6.57
C THR A 257 9.05 25.54 5.46
N GLY A 258 8.16 26.46 5.83
CA GLY A 258 7.90 27.67 5.05
C GLY A 258 8.67 28.84 5.65
N VAL A 259 9.73 29.30 4.98
CA VAL A 259 10.33 30.62 5.17
C VAL A 259 10.48 31.24 3.78
N THR A 260 9.55 32.12 3.42
CA THR A 260 9.82 33.17 2.43
C THR A 260 10.35 34.38 3.19
N GLU A 261 11.44 34.95 2.67
CA GLU A 261 12.24 36.02 3.26
C GLU A 261 11.42 37.22 3.78
N LEU A 262 11.82 37.72 4.94
CA LEU A 262 11.22 38.83 5.67
C LEU A 262 11.67 40.19 5.09
N PRO A 263 10.75 41.11 4.76
CA PRO A 263 11.04 42.54 4.67
C PRO A 263 10.83 43.25 6.03
N PHE A 264 11.57 44.34 6.26
CA PHE A 264 11.57 45.14 7.50
C PHE A 264 10.39 46.14 7.63
N LYS A 265 9.80 46.19 8.84
CA LYS A 265 9.09 47.25 9.65
C LYS A 265 8.31 48.40 8.95
N ASP A 266 7.21 48.98 9.45
CA ASP A 266 6.50 49.06 10.75
C ASP A 266 4.95 48.96 10.51
N GLU A 267 4.13 48.90 11.56
CA GLU A 267 2.69 48.46 11.59
C GLU A 267 2.42 47.00 11.22
N SER A 268 3.43 46.32 10.67
CA SER A 268 3.42 44.88 10.41
C SER A 268 3.37 44.04 11.68
N ASP A 269 3.68 44.53 12.88
CA ASP A 269 3.85 43.68 14.07
C ASP A 269 2.56 42.94 14.49
N VAL A 270 1.39 43.56 14.33
CA VAL A 270 0.12 42.87 14.58
C VAL A 270 -0.18 41.85 13.47
N LYS A 271 0.14 42.19 12.21
CA LYS A 271 -0.02 41.26 11.07
C LYS A 271 1.01 40.14 11.06
N SER A 272 2.23 40.39 11.54
CA SER A 272 3.34 39.45 11.61
C SER A 272 3.16 38.54 12.81
N VAL A 273 2.59 39.03 13.93
CA VAL A 273 2.11 38.17 15.02
C VAL A 273 0.92 37.33 14.55
N GLN A 274 -0.07 37.89 13.84
CA GLN A 274 -1.16 37.09 13.27
C GLN A 274 -0.67 36.08 12.21
N GLN A 275 0.27 36.47 11.35
CA GLN A 275 0.89 35.59 10.36
C GLN A 275 1.80 34.55 11.03
N ALA A 276 2.55 34.91 12.07
CA ALA A 276 3.36 34.00 12.87
C ALA A 276 2.48 32.99 13.60
N LEU A 277 1.37 33.44 14.20
CA LEU A 277 0.35 32.56 14.79
C LEU A 277 -0.29 31.67 13.72
N THR A 278 -0.49 32.16 12.51
CA THR A 278 -1.02 31.36 11.38
C THR A 278 0.01 30.35 10.89
N ILE A 279 1.30 30.73 10.84
CA ILE A 279 2.43 29.86 10.48
C ILE A 279 2.63 28.80 11.56
N GLU A 280 2.57 29.17 12.83
CA GLU A 280 2.69 28.27 13.98
C GLU A 280 1.53 27.28 14.03
N LYS A 281 0.28 27.77 13.87
CA LYS A 281 -0.91 26.90 13.76
C LYS A 281 -0.80 25.95 12.57
N ARG A 282 -0.33 26.42 11.41
CA ARG A 282 -0.12 25.58 10.23
C ARG A 282 1.00 24.56 10.45
N ARG A 283 2.13 24.96 11.04
CA ARG A 283 3.24 24.06 11.37
C ARG A 283 2.78 22.97 12.34
N LEU A 284 2.04 23.34 13.38
CA LEU A 284 1.51 22.40 14.36
C LEU A 284 0.48 21.46 13.73
N HIS A 285 -0.42 21.96 12.88
CA HIS A 285 -1.35 21.11 12.14
C HIS A 285 -0.59 20.13 11.25
N ASN A 286 0.39 20.58 10.45
CA ASN A 286 1.20 19.72 9.59
C ASN A 286 2.00 18.70 10.42
N GLU A 287 2.55 19.11 11.56
CA GLU A 287 3.26 18.22 12.49
C GLU A 287 2.33 17.13 13.02
N LEU A 288 1.13 17.50 13.49
CA LEU A 288 0.13 16.55 13.98
C LEU A 288 -0.34 15.59 12.89
N THR A 289 -0.63 16.09 11.68
CA THR A 289 -1.01 15.26 10.53
C THR A 289 0.10 14.31 10.12
N ASN A 290 1.36 14.79 10.08
CA ASN A 290 2.52 13.94 9.79
C ASN A 290 2.77 12.89 10.89
N LYS A 291 2.61 13.24 12.18
CA LYS A 291 2.68 12.29 13.30
C LYS A 291 1.59 11.25 13.22
N LEU A 292 0.36 11.67 12.94
CA LEU A 292 -0.78 10.78 12.76
C LEU A 292 -0.55 9.82 11.60
N LYS A 293 -0.05 10.31 10.46
CA LYS A 293 0.33 9.47 9.32
C LYS A 293 1.37 8.42 9.70
N LEU A 294 2.44 8.82 10.40
CA LEU A 294 3.49 7.89 10.81
C LEU A 294 2.97 6.83 11.80
N TYR A 295 2.15 7.26 12.75
CA TYR A 295 1.51 6.38 13.74
C TYR A 295 0.57 5.40 13.04
N LEU A 296 -0.22 5.89 12.09
CA LEU A 296 -1.17 5.11 11.30
C LEU A 296 -0.58 4.58 9.98
N LYS A 297 0.74 4.36 9.92
CA LYS A 297 1.42 3.73 8.76
C LYS A 297 0.89 2.33 8.44
N ASN A 298 0.08 1.80 9.35
CA ASN A 298 -0.57 0.52 9.26
C ASN A 298 -2.02 0.64 8.75
N TYR A 299 -2.47 1.82 8.28
CA TYR A 299 -3.82 2.12 7.74
C TYR A 299 -3.78 2.69 6.30
N THR A 300 -4.87 2.59 5.52
CA THR A 300 -4.94 3.33 4.23
C THR A 300 -5.46 4.70 4.56
N LEU A 301 -4.68 5.72 4.24
CA LEU A 301 -4.99 7.09 4.59
C LEU A 301 -5.29 7.89 3.33
N PHE A 302 -6.47 8.48 3.29
CA PHE A 302 -6.88 9.42 2.23
C PHE A 302 -7.00 10.82 2.82
N GLU A 303 -6.84 11.82 1.95
CA GLU A 303 -7.20 13.22 2.22
C GLU A 303 -8.18 13.72 1.17
N GLY A 304 -9.02 14.67 1.57
CA GLY A 304 -10.01 15.29 0.69
C GLY A 304 -9.36 16.22 -0.33
N ARG A 305 -9.84 16.19 -1.58
CA ARG A 305 -9.30 17.02 -2.68
C ARG A 305 -10.32 17.94 -3.32
N ASP A 306 -11.61 17.65 -3.16
CA ASP A 306 -12.69 18.51 -3.67
C ASP A 306 -12.90 19.70 -2.73
N ASP A 307 -13.11 20.90 -3.29
CA ASP A 307 -13.49 22.12 -2.55
C ASP A 307 -14.76 21.88 -1.71
N SER A 308 -15.57 20.90 -2.11
CA SER A 308 -16.75 20.48 -1.36
C SER A 308 -16.45 19.61 -0.13
N ALA A 309 -15.30 18.93 -0.04
CA ALA A 309 -14.97 18.03 1.07
C ALA A 309 -13.45 17.90 1.29
N MET A 310 -12.83 18.92 1.87
CA MET A 310 -11.40 18.96 2.24
C MET A 310 -11.16 18.42 3.65
N PHE A 311 -11.44 17.14 3.87
CA PHE A 311 -11.13 16.49 5.15
C PHE A 311 -9.63 16.21 5.29
N ASP A 312 -9.14 16.25 6.52
CA ASP A 312 -7.71 16.06 6.82
C ASP A 312 -7.27 14.61 6.63
N VAL A 313 -7.95 13.66 7.30
CA VAL A 313 -7.55 12.24 7.28
C VAL A 313 -8.78 11.33 7.30
N LEU A 314 -8.90 10.46 6.31
CA LEU A 314 -9.83 9.32 6.32
C LEU A 314 -9.03 8.03 6.46
N VAL A 315 -9.26 7.31 7.56
CA VAL A 315 -8.65 6.02 7.87
C VAL A 315 -9.58 4.91 7.39
N GLU A 316 -9.17 4.17 6.36
CA GLU A 316 -10.02 3.15 5.75
C GLU A 316 -9.98 1.82 6.52
N ASN A 317 -11.16 1.23 6.77
CA ASN A 317 -11.32 -0.06 7.47
C ASN A 317 -10.52 -0.10 8.79
N TYR A 318 -10.75 0.87 9.66
CA TYR A 318 -9.91 1.07 10.85
C TYR A 318 -10.13 -0.02 11.94
N ASP A 319 -11.31 -0.67 11.93
CA ASP A 319 -11.71 -1.71 12.87
C ASP A 319 -11.99 -3.08 12.20
N GLU A 320 -12.27 -4.11 13.01
CA GLU A 320 -12.58 -5.46 12.52
C GLU A 320 -13.83 -5.51 11.63
N ASN A 321 -14.76 -4.58 11.85
CA ASN A 321 -16.02 -4.46 11.12
C ASN A 321 -15.88 -3.72 9.79
N LYS A 322 -14.66 -3.27 9.43
CA LYS A 322 -14.35 -2.55 8.19
C LYS A 322 -15.04 -1.20 8.09
N ASN A 323 -15.26 -0.55 9.22
CA ASN A 323 -15.72 0.83 9.26
C ASN A 323 -14.59 1.78 8.86
N ASP A 324 -14.93 2.93 8.27
CA ASP A 324 -13.96 4.00 7.98
C ASP A 324 -14.04 5.05 9.08
N LEU A 325 -12.90 5.58 9.52
CA LEU A 325 -12.83 6.63 10.55
C LEU A 325 -12.38 7.95 9.91
N LEU A 326 -13.20 8.99 10.05
CA LEU A 326 -12.86 10.34 9.61
C LEU A 326 -12.26 11.13 10.78
N ILE A 327 -11.06 11.66 10.58
CA ILE A 327 -10.31 12.42 11.59
C ILE A 327 -10.07 13.84 11.08
N GLU A 328 -10.54 14.82 11.85
CA GLU A 328 -10.22 16.24 11.64
C GLU A 328 -9.09 16.64 12.60
N VAL A 329 -8.04 17.29 12.07
CA VAL A 329 -6.86 17.68 12.83
C VAL A 329 -6.93 19.17 13.16
N LYS A 330 -6.93 19.51 14.45
CA LYS A 330 -6.88 20.91 14.91
C LYS A 330 -5.57 21.23 15.60
N SER A 331 -5.07 22.45 15.36
CA SER A 331 -3.90 23.00 16.03
C SER A 331 -4.22 23.68 17.36
N SER A 332 -5.48 23.61 17.83
CA SER A 332 -5.94 24.20 19.09
C SER A 332 -7.06 23.36 19.68
N SER A 333 -7.04 23.21 21.01
CA SER A 333 -8.09 22.56 21.80
C SER A 333 -9.17 23.53 22.28
N GLU A 334 -9.19 24.78 21.81
CA GLU A 334 -10.24 25.75 22.17
C GLU A 334 -11.62 25.33 21.63
N THR A 335 -12.66 25.61 22.41
CA THR A 335 -14.05 25.24 22.11
C THR A 335 -14.51 25.70 20.72
N ALA A 336 -14.08 26.89 20.26
CA ALA A 336 -14.44 27.39 18.94
C ALA A 336 -13.88 26.52 17.81
N HIS A 337 -12.62 26.09 17.93
CA HIS A 337 -11.97 25.21 16.97
C HIS A 337 -12.58 23.81 16.97
N VAL A 338 -12.94 23.29 18.15
CA VAL A 338 -13.64 22.00 18.30
C VAL A 338 -15.03 22.06 17.67
N ARG A 339 -15.83 23.09 17.94
CA ARG A 339 -17.17 23.25 17.35
C ARG A 339 -17.12 23.30 15.82
N MET A 340 -16.12 23.98 15.27
CA MET A 340 -15.88 24.02 13.84
C MET A 340 -15.54 22.63 13.29
N ALA A 341 -14.66 21.88 13.98
CA ALA A 341 -14.30 20.52 13.61
C ALA A 341 -15.53 19.59 13.58
N ILE A 342 -16.43 19.70 14.57
CA ILE A 342 -17.68 18.93 14.61
C ILE A 342 -18.51 19.19 13.35
N GLY A 343 -18.71 20.46 12.99
CA GLY A 343 -19.48 20.84 11.80
C GLY A 343 -18.86 20.30 10.51
N GLN A 344 -17.53 20.43 10.38
CA GLN A 344 -16.78 19.90 9.25
C GLN A 344 -16.91 18.38 9.14
N LEU A 345 -16.71 17.64 10.24
CA LEU A 345 -16.80 16.18 10.26
C LEU A 345 -18.16 15.67 9.79
N TYR A 346 -19.27 16.26 10.28
CA TYR A 346 -20.61 15.85 9.83
C TYR A 346 -20.88 16.24 8.37
N ASP A 347 -20.46 17.42 7.93
CA ASP A 347 -20.62 17.85 6.53
C ASP A 347 -19.82 16.93 5.57
N TYR A 348 -18.57 16.64 5.92
CA TYR A 348 -17.72 15.72 5.16
C TYR A 348 -18.29 14.30 5.15
N TRP A 349 -18.72 13.77 6.30
CA TRP A 349 -19.32 12.44 6.36
C TRP A 349 -20.57 12.36 5.50
N PHE A 350 -21.44 13.37 5.59
CA PHE A 350 -22.66 13.43 4.77
C PHE A 350 -22.34 13.45 3.27
N LYS A 351 -21.31 14.19 2.84
CA LYS A 351 -20.89 14.24 1.44
C LYS A 351 -20.24 12.95 0.96
N LEU A 352 -19.47 12.27 1.80
CA LEU A 352 -18.74 11.06 1.46
C LEU A 352 -19.60 9.78 1.51
N LYS A 353 -20.48 9.69 2.51
CA LYS A 353 -21.19 8.46 2.89
C LYS A 353 -22.72 8.64 2.95
N GLY A 354 -23.22 9.87 2.86
CA GLY A 354 -24.65 10.15 2.99
C GLY A 354 -25.14 9.99 4.43
N LYS A 355 -26.36 9.47 4.60
CA LYS A 355 -27.01 9.29 5.90
C LYS A 355 -26.69 7.93 6.57
N THR A 356 -25.56 7.32 6.24
CA THR A 356 -25.20 6.00 6.78
C THR A 356 -24.68 6.13 8.21
N GLU A 357 -25.27 5.35 9.10
CA GLU A 357 -24.92 5.20 10.51
C GLU A 357 -24.40 3.77 10.78
N PRO A 358 -23.52 3.57 11.78
CA PRO A 358 -22.97 4.57 12.70
C PRO A 358 -21.91 5.49 12.04
N HIS A 359 -21.83 6.73 12.53
CA HIS A 359 -20.77 7.68 12.18
C HIS A 359 -19.51 7.44 13.01
N HIS A 360 -18.38 7.12 12.35
CA HIS A 360 -17.08 6.98 13.00
C HIS A 360 -16.24 8.22 12.75
N LEU A 361 -16.34 9.16 13.68
CA LEU A 361 -15.74 10.50 13.57
C LEU A 361 -14.80 10.73 14.76
N ALA A 362 -13.66 11.38 14.54
CA ALA A 362 -12.78 11.79 15.62
C ALA A 362 -12.12 13.14 15.34
N ILE A 363 -11.65 13.78 16.41
CA ILE A 363 -10.86 15.01 16.34
C ILE A 363 -9.48 14.73 16.96
N LEU A 364 -8.43 15.02 16.21
CA LEU A 364 -7.06 15.06 16.73
C LEU A 364 -6.74 16.47 17.23
N LEU A 365 -6.41 16.56 18.52
CA LEU A 365 -6.07 17.80 19.21
C LEU A 365 -4.59 17.81 19.62
N PRO A 366 -3.97 19.00 19.78
CA PRO A 366 -2.57 19.09 20.18
C PRO A 366 -2.34 18.60 21.61
N ASN A 367 -3.35 18.73 22.48
CA ASN A 367 -3.32 18.41 23.89
C ASN A 367 -4.68 17.86 24.34
N PRO A 368 -4.74 17.07 25.43
CA PRO A 368 -6.00 16.55 25.95
C PRO A 368 -6.96 17.71 26.29
N PRO A 369 -8.22 17.66 25.81
CA PRO A 369 -9.18 18.73 26.07
C PRO A 369 -9.69 18.71 27.51
N ASP A 370 -10.30 19.83 27.92
CA ASP A 370 -10.97 19.94 29.22
C ASP A 370 -12.22 19.04 29.31
N LYS A 371 -12.81 19.00 30.51
CA LYS A 371 -13.98 18.15 30.80
C LYS A 371 -15.21 18.56 29.98
N GLU A 372 -15.40 19.84 29.70
CA GLU A 372 -16.59 20.31 29.00
C GLU A 372 -16.57 19.88 27.53
N ILE A 373 -15.41 20.03 26.88
CA ILE A 373 -15.19 19.56 25.51
C ILE A 373 -15.30 18.04 25.43
N LYS A 374 -14.75 17.31 26.40
CA LYS A 374 -14.89 15.84 26.46
C LYS A 374 -16.35 15.42 26.48
N ASN A 375 -17.14 16.00 27.39
CA ASN A 375 -18.57 15.70 27.50
C ASN A 375 -19.33 16.06 26.21
N LEU A 376 -18.98 17.18 25.55
CA LEU A 376 -19.61 17.60 24.29
C LEU A 376 -19.36 16.57 23.18
N LEU A 377 -18.13 16.12 23.02
CA LEU A 377 -17.74 15.18 21.97
C LEU A 377 -18.27 13.77 22.25
N GLU A 378 -18.24 13.34 23.50
CA GLU A 378 -18.85 12.09 23.96
C GLU A 378 -20.36 12.06 23.68
N TRP A 379 -21.08 13.14 24.02
CA TRP A 379 -22.51 13.26 23.73
C TRP A 379 -22.84 13.17 22.24
N ARG A 380 -21.91 13.59 21.37
CA ARG A 380 -22.04 13.51 19.91
C ARG A 380 -21.51 12.20 19.31
N GLY A 381 -20.93 11.32 20.13
CA GLY A 381 -20.27 10.10 19.64
C GLY A 381 -19.02 10.38 18.81
N ILE A 382 -18.37 11.54 19.00
CA ILE A 382 -17.14 11.91 18.29
C ILE A 382 -15.94 11.55 19.18
N GLY A 383 -15.00 10.81 18.62
CA GLY A 383 -13.78 10.37 19.26
C GLY A 383 -12.79 11.50 19.51
N ILE A 384 -11.98 11.36 20.55
CA ILE A 384 -10.99 12.36 20.96
C ILE A 384 -9.60 11.74 20.92
N LEU A 385 -8.72 12.31 20.12
CA LEU A 385 -7.34 11.86 19.97
C LEU A 385 -6.37 12.98 20.34
N TRP A 386 -5.23 12.63 20.96
CA TRP A 386 -4.09 13.54 21.14
C TRP A 386 -2.79 12.75 21.23
N PHE A 387 -1.66 13.39 20.94
CA PHE A 387 -0.35 12.77 21.13
C PHE A 387 0.21 13.07 22.53
N SER A 388 0.72 12.04 23.20
CA SER A 388 1.61 12.17 24.36
C SER A 388 2.98 11.61 23.96
N GLY A 389 3.91 12.50 23.60
CA GLY A 389 5.15 12.11 22.92
C GLY A 389 4.85 11.55 21.53
N ASN A 390 5.24 10.30 21.28
CA ASN A 390 4.97 9.58 20.01
C ASN A 390 3.78 8.62 20.10
N THR A 391 3.11 8.55 21.26
CA THR A 391 1.99 7.65 21.47
C THR A 391 0.68 8.41 21.28
N LEU A 392 -0.19 7.89 20.41
CA LEU A 392 -1.55 8.38 20.28
C LEU A 392 -2.35 7.96 21.51
N LYS A 393 -3.16 8.87 22.05
CA LYS A 393 -3.98 8.66 23.23
C LYS A 393 -5.42 9.02 22.94
N THR A 394 -6.34 8.33 23.62
CA THR A 394 -7.78 8.57 23.57
C THR A 394 -8.35 8.51 24.99
N CYS A 395 -9.57 9.02 25.15
CA CYS A 395 -10.40 8.76 26.33
C CYS A 395 -11.75 8.14 25.93
N CYS A 396 -11.84 7.61 24.71
CA CYS A 396 -13.04 7.00 24.16
C CYS A 396 -12.79 5.49 24.00
N GLU A 397 -13.54 4.66 24.73
CA GLU A 397 -13.33 3.20 24.79
C GLU A 397 -13.35 2.53 23.42
N TRP A 398 -14.21 3.00 22.50
CA TRP A 398 -14.31 2.46 21.14
C TRP A 398 -13.10 2.76 20.25
N LEU A 399 -12.18 3.61 20.70
CA LEU A 399 -10.90 3.91 20.04
C LEU A 399 -9.70 3.27 20.75
N ASP A 400 -9.89 2.52 21.85
CA ASP A 400 -8.78 1.95 22.61
C ASP A 400 -7.96 0.98 21.74
N GLU A 401 -8.62 0.04 21.06
CA GLU A 401 -7.95 -0.89 20.14
C GLU A 401 -7.21 -0.17 19.00
N PHE A 402 -7.73 0.99 18.58
CA PHE A 402 -7.11 1.81 17.54
C PHE A 402 -5.83 2.48 18.03
N VAL A 403 -5.78 2.96 19.29
CA VAL A 403 -4.59 3.60 19.88
C VAL A 403 -3.63 2.64 20.60
N GLU A 404 -4.00 1.36 20.74
CA GLU A 404 -3.16 0.31 21.33
C GLU A 404 -2.49 -0.60 20.28
N SER A 405 -2.79 -0.40 19.00
CA SER A 405 -2.25 -1.18 17.88
C SER A 405 -0.78 -0.83 17.55
N GLU A 406 0.15 -1.13 18.46
CA GLU A 406 1.61 -1.12 18.18
C GLU A 406 2.07 -2.26 17.25
#